data_AF-A0A8T3PPJ2-F1
#
_entry.id   AF-A0A8T3PPJ2-F1
#
_cell.length_a   1.000
_cell.length_b   1.000
_cell.length_c   1.000
_cell.angle_alpha   90.00
_cell.angle_beta   90.00
_cell.angle_gamma   90.00
#
_symmetry.space_group_name_H-M   'P 1'
#
loop_
_entity.id
_entity.type
_entity.pdbx_description
1 polymer ?
#
loop_
_entity_poly.entity_id
_entity_poly.type
_entity_poly.pdbx_seq_one_letter_code
_entity_poly.pdbx_strand_id
1 'polypeptide(L)'
;MVLSRIMATSVVFGTLLFSGTALAPPQEDENCWRKVEDYDVHFSIFQAAYGDRPMCQEAPATGDTALTLDFIDPALRQMPTEVRVIEAESWGAAQDPEADAEGKPVGQLPSKTYSSGTVLLQHKFNAPGYFVEIVSIQDSTGKKHVLRYPFQLGQGFGITWSLAEIGAVVGFVALLLGLLIWLQRRNRQRVIEL
;
A
#
# COMPACT_ATOMS: atom_id res chain seq x y z
N MET A 1 -49.37 33.16 -6.53
CA MET A 1 -48.45 33.39 -5.39
C MET A 1 -48.44 32.18 -4.45
N VAL A 2 -48.24 30.94 -4.94
CA VAL A 2 -48.02 29.74 -4.10
C VAL A 2 -47.25 28.71 -4.95
N LEU A 3 -46.00 29.00 -5.31
CA LEU A 3 -45.17 28.03 -6.06
C LEU A 3 -43.67 28.19 -5.80
N SER A 4 -43.30 28.84 -4.68
CA SER A 4 -41.91 29.19 -4.36
C SER A 4 -41.35 28.47 -3.13
N ARG A 5 -41.98 27.39 -2.65
CA ARG A 5 -41.59 26.74 -1.39
C ARG A 5 -41.34 25.24 -1.43
N ILE A 6 -41.30 24.61 -2.61
CA ILE A 6 -41.00 23.17 -2.72
C ILE A 6 -39.55 22.92 -3.20
N MET A 7 -38.80 23.97 -3.57
CA MET A 7 -37.44 23.85 -4.11
C MET A 7 -36.30 23.99 -3.08
N ALA A 8 -36.57 23.77 -1.79
CA ALA A 8 -35.58 23.98 -0.72
C ALA A 8 -35.29 22.77 0.17
N THR A 9 -36.00 21.64 0.01
CA THR A 9 -35.92 20.53 0.98
C THR A 9 -35.31 19.22 0.46
N SER A 10 -34.81 19.15 -0.77
CA SER A 10 -34.15 17.92 -1.29
C SER A 10 -32.65 18.02 -1.57
N VAL A 11 -32.00 19.14 -1.24
CA VAL A 11 -30.53 19.24 -1.37
C VAL A 11 -29.80 18.66 -0.14
N VAL A 12 -30.51 18.37 0.96
CA VAL A 12 -29.88 17.98 2.23
C VAL A 12 -29.76 16.45 2.42
N PHE A 13 -30.36 15.63 1.55
CA PHE A 13 -30.33 14.16 1.70
C PHE A 13 -29.32 13.44 0.77
N GLY A 14 -28.38 14.18 0.18
CA GLY A 14 -27.34 13.62 -0.71
C GLY A 14 -25.94 13.58 -0.10
N THR A 15 -25.72 14.25 1.04
CA THR A 15 -24.38 14.41 1.63
C THR A 15 -24.06 13.42 2.75
N LEU A 16 -25.00 12.55 3.13
CA LEU A 16 -24.82 11.59 4.25
C LEU A 16 -24.33 10.19 3.83
N LEU A 17 -24.01 9.97 2.54
CA LEU A 17 -23.38 8.72 2.08
C LEU A 17 -21.95 8.91 1.56
N PHE A 18 -21.35 10.09 1.76
CA PHE A 18 -19.92 10.33 1.49
C PHE A 18 -19.05 10.20 2.75
N SER A 19 -19.53 9.50 3.78
CA SER A 19 -18.69 9.08 4.89
C SER A 19 -18.03 7.75 4.53
N GLY A 20 -16.82 7.84 3.96
CA GLY A 20 -15.92 6.70 3.89
C GLY A 20 -15.63 6.19 2.47
N THR A 21 -14.84 6.95 1.72
CA THR A 21 -13.45 6.53 1.51
C THR A 21 -12.67 7.83 1.44
N ALA A 22 -12.06 8.21 2.57
CA ALA A 22 -10.81 8.93 2.43
C ALA A 22 -9.97 8.01 1.53
N LEU A 23 -9.69 8.44 0.30
CA LEU A 23 -8.49 8.01 -0.38
C LEU A 23 -7.39 8.43 0.57
N ALA A 24 -7.09 7.57 1.55
CA ALA A 24 -5.85 7.68 2.28
C ALA A 24 -4.82 7.66 1.15
N PRO A 25 -4.06 8.76 0.93
CA PRO A 25 -2.84 8.61 0.16
C PRO A 25 -2.10 7.41 0.76
N PRO A 26 -1.40 6.59 -0.05
CA PRO A 26 -0.55 5.53 0.49
C PRO A 26 0.15 6.13 1.69
N GLN A 27 -0.04 5.51 2.85
CA GLN A 27 0.49 6.04 4.09
C GLN A 27 2.00 5.94 3.93
N GLU A 28 2.59 7.00 3.38
CA GLU A 28 4.00 7.27 3.45
C GLU A 28 4.24 7.49 4.94
N ASP A 29 4.38 6.39 5.68
CA ASP A 29 5.35 6.34 6.75
C ASP A 29 6.67 6.67 6.06
N GLU A 30 6.95 7.97 5.82
CA GLU A 30 8.14 8.44 5.10
C GLU A 30 9.43 7.88 5.74
N ASN A 31 9.32 7.43 7.00
CA ASN A 31 10.42 6.94 7.81
C ASN A 31 10.43 5.42 8.04
N CYS A 32 9.46 4.67 7.50
CA CYS A 32 9.50 3.20 7.44
C CYS A 32 9.98 2.44 8.68
N TRP A 33 9.69 3.00 9.85
CA TRP A 33 10.25 2.54 11.11
C TRP A 33 9.42 1.37 11.62
N ARG A 34 10.11 0.37 12.16
CA ARG A 34 9.48 -0.73 12.89
C ARG A 34 10.18 -0.95 14.22
N LYS A 35 9.37 -1.32 15.21
CA LYS A 35 9.83 -1.72 16.53
C LYS A 35 9.93 -3.23 16.65
N VAL A 36 11.00 -3.67 17.28
CA VAL A 36 11.33 -5.06 17.56
C VAL A 36 11.49 -5.19 19.06
N GLU A 37 10.40 -5.49 19.77
CA GLU A 37 10.37 -5.33 21.23
C GLU A 37 10.79 -3.89 21.60
N ASP A 38 12.04 -3.72 22.06
CA ASP A 38 12.62 -2.44 22.48
C ASP A 38 13.51 -1.77 21.41
N TYR A 39 13.76 -2.40 20.26
CA TYR A 39 14.69 -1.88 19.24
C TYR A 39 13.98 -1.22 18.05
N ASP A 40 14.56 -0.14 17.53
CA ASP A 40 14.10 0.52 16.31
C ASP A 40 14.96 0.13 15.11
N VAL A 41 14.29 -0.15 14.00
CA VAL A 41 14.90 -0.47 12.70
C VAL A 41 14.17 0.26 11.58
N HIS A 42 14.91 0.61 10.54
CA HIS A 42 14.40 1.28 9.36
C HIS A 42 14.54 0.36 8.15
N PHE A 43 13.43 0.11 7.46
CA PHE A 43 13.41 -0.71 6.25
C PHE A 43 13.22 0.16 5.02
N SER A 44 14.03 -0.02 3.97
CA SER A 44 13.88 0.74 2.73
C SER A 44 14.11 -0.13 1.50
N ILE A 45 13.38 0.22 0.45
CA ILE A 45 13.48 -0.36 -0.89
C ILE A 45 14.02 0.71 -1.82
N PHE A 46 15.06 0.39 -2.58
CA PHE A 46 15.64 1.28 -3.59
C PHE A 46 15.61 0.62 -4.97
N GLN A 47 15.25 1.42 -5.98
CA GLN A 47 15.30 1.02 -7.38
C GLN A 47 15.98 2.12 -8.17
N ALA A 48 17.12 1.82 -8.79
CA ALA A 48 17.92 2.81 -9.53
C ALA A 48 17.11 3.51 -10.64
N ALA A 49 16.14 2.82 -11.23
CA ALA A 49 15.23 3.36 -12.23
C ALA A 49 14.33 4.50 -11.72
N TYR A 50 14.12 4.60 -10.40
CA TYR A 50 13.27 5.60 -9.73
C TYR A 50 14.08 6.56 -8.85
N GLY A 51 15.41 6.57 -9.01
CA GLY A 51 16.33 7.42 -8.26
C GLY A 51 16.77 6.82 -6.93
N ASP A 52 17.19 7.70 -6.02
CA ASP A 52 17.69 7.39 -4.68
C ASP A 52 16.64 7.57 -3.58
N ARG A 53 15.36 7.69 -3.96
CA ARG A 53 14.26 7.83 -3.02
C ARG A 53 13.96 6.49 -2.36
N PRO A 54 14.02 6.39 -1.02
CA PRO A 54 13.63 5.17 -0.31
C PRO A 54 12.12 4.95 -0.45
N MET A 55 11.74 3.70 -0.66
CA MET A 55 10.36 3.24 -0.71
C MET A 55 10.10 2.24 0.41
N CYS A 56 8.86 2.17 0.87
CA CYS A 56 8.51 1.38 2.04
C CYS A 56 7.95 0.00 1.71
N GLN A 57 6.63 -0.03 1.48
CA GLN A 57 5.89 -1.27 1.21
C GLN A 57 5.59 -1.42 -0.27
N GLU A 58 5.76 -0.38 -1.06
CA GLU A 58 5.36 -0.36 -2.46
C GLU A 58 6.52 0.13 -3.31
N ALA A 59 7.03 -0.72 -4.19
CA ALA A 59 7.92 -0.28 -5.26
C ALA A 59 7.17 -0.31 -6.61
N PRO A 60 7.32 0.73 -7.43
CA PRO A 60 6.49 0.95 -8.61
C PRO A 60 6.72 -0.06 -9.74
N ALA A 61 7.88 -0.73 -9.78
CA ALA A 61 8.19 -1.70 -10.82
C ALA A 61 8.94 -2.92 -10.31
N THR A 62 9.07 -3.91 -11.19
CA THR A 62 9.98 -5.04 -11.06
C THR A 62 11.37 -4.67 -11.57
N GLY A 63 12.40 -5.44 -11.20
CA GLY A 63 13.75 -5.28 -11.71
C GLY A 63 14.79 -5.38 -10.61
N ASP A 64 15.93 -4.72 -10.83
CA ASP A 64 17.01 -4.63 -9.86
C ASP A 64 16.56 -3.78 -8.67
N THR A 65 16.40 -4.44 -7.52
CA THR A 65 15.90 -3.84 -6.29
C THR A 65 16.90 -4.10 -5.17
N ALA A 66 17.25 -3.03 -4.45
CA ALA A 66 18.05 -3.09 -3.25
C ALA A 66 17.14 -2.94 -2.03
N LEU A 67 17.09 -3.98 -1.20
CA LEU A 67 16.40 -4.00 0.08
C LEU A 67 17.42 -3.70 1.17
N THR A 68 17.14 -2.70 2.00
CA THR A 68 18.02 -2.26 3.07
C THR A 68 17.33 -2.28 4.40
N LEU A 69 18.04 -2.77 5.41
CA LEU A 69 17.62 -2.72 6.81
C LEU A 69 18.70 -1.99 7.62
N ASP A 70 18.33 -0.85 8.19
CA ASP A 70 19.20 -0.03 9.03
C ASP A 70 18.86 -0.20 10.51
N PHE A 71 19.87 -0.58 11.29
CA PHE A 71 19.82 -0.68 12.74
C PHE A 71 20.03 0.68 13.38
N ILE A 72 18.93 1.28 13.84
CA ILE A 72 18.94 2.53 14.59
C ILE A 72 19.59 2.31 15.95
N ASP A 73 19.22 1.22 16.64
CA ASP A 73 19.86 0.83 17.88
C ASP A 73 21.25 0.19 17.64
N PRO A 74 22.33 0.72 18.24
CA PRO A 74 23.67 0.14 18.13
C PRO A 74 23.79 -1.31 18.63
N ALA A 75 22.94 -1.75 19.57
CA ALA A 75 22.99 -3.10 20.13
C ALA A 75 22.74 -4.17 19.06
N LEU A 76 21.84 -3.91 18.11
CA LEU A 76 21.53 -4.81 17.00
C LEU A 76 22.74 -5.06 16.09
N ARG A 77 23.70 -4.13 16.03
CA ARG A 77 24.89 -4.24 15.16
C ARG A 77 25.88 -5.33 15.60
N GLN A 78 25.73 -5.83 16.83
CA GLN A 78 26.54 -6.90 17.39
C GLN A 78 25.81 -8.25 17.35
N MET A 79 24.53 -8.26 16.97
CA MET A 79 23.70 -9.45 16.91
C MET A 79 23.80 -10.11 15.52
N PRO A 80 23.92 -11.44 15.43
CA PRO A 80 23.83 -12.14 14.15
C PRO A 80 22.44 -11.99 13.53
N THR A 81 22.39 -11.54 12.28
CA THR A 81 21.15 -11.32 11.54
C THR A 81 21.13 -12.17 10.28
N GLU A 82 20.06 -12.92 10.08
CA GLU A 82 19.72 -13.64 8.85
C GLU A 82 18.57 -12.90 8.15
N VAL A 83 18.63 -12.78 6.84
CA VAL A 83 17.55 -12.17 6.04
C VAL A 83 17.11 -13.16 4.98
N ARG A 84 15.81 -13.30 4.79
CA ARG A 84 15.22 -14.06 3.68
C ARG A 84 14.02 -13.33 3.13
N VAL A 85 13.84 -13.38 1.83
CA VAL A 85 12.69 -12.81 1.13
C VAL A 85 11.91 -13.95 0.52
N ILE A 86 10.62 -14.02 0.79
CA ILE A 86 9.71 -15.04 0.25
C ILE A 86 8.65 -14.38 -0.63
N GLU A 87 8.09 -15.14 -1.57
CA GLU A 87 6.90 -14.76 -2.33
C GLU A 87 5.63 -15.06 -1.54
N ALA A 88 4.60 -14.24 -1.74
CA ALA A 88 3.26 -14.43 -1.20
C ALA A 88 2.21 -14.34 -2.30
N GLU A 89 1.14 -15.13 -2.19
CA GLU A 89 0.07 -15.20 -3.21
C GLU A 89 -0.79 -13.95 -3.26
N SER A 90 -0.90 -13.22 -2.14
CA SER A 90 -1.69 -12.00 -2.01
C SER A 90 -1.12 -11.11 -0.92
N TRP A 91 -1.54 -9.83 -0.87
CA TRP A 91 -1.21 -8.93 0.24
C TRP A 91 -1.68 -9.46 1.59
N GLY A 92 -2.86 -10.09 1.63
CA GLY A 92 -3.38 -10.73 2.86
C GLY A 92 -2.49 -11.89 3.32
N ALA A 93 -2.05 -12.74 2.39
CA ALA A 93 -1.11 -13.82 2.70
C ALA A 93 0.27 -13.28 3.15
N ALA A 94 0.73 -12.17 2.57
CA ALA A 94 1.97 -11.52 2.99
C ALA A 94 1.89 -10.98 4.44
N GLN A 95 0.70 -10.68 4.94
CA GLN A 95 0.47 -10.25 6.31
C GLN A 95 0.36 -11.41 7.30
N ASP A 96 0.03 -12.61 6.84
CA ASP A 96 -0.14 -13.79 7.68
C ASP A 96 1.20 -14.52 7.91
N PRO A 97 1.67 -14.67 9.17
CA PRO A 97 2.94 -15.34 9.46
C PRO A 97 2.91 -16.87 9.27
N GLU A 98 1.75 -17.50 9.08
CA GLU A 98 1.66 -18.97 9.00
C GLU A 98 2.49 -19.56 7.84
N ALA A 99 2.51 -18.87 6.69
CA ALA A 99 3.22 -19.31 5.50
C ALA A 99 4.74 -19.07 5.53
N ASP A 100 5.26 -18.30 6.48
CA ASP A 100 6.67 -17.87 6.51
C ASP A 100 7.68 -19.00 6.65
N ALA A 101 7.31 -20.06 7.39
CA ALA A 101 8.20 -21.16 7.71
C ALA A 101 8.43 -22.10 6.53
N GLU A 102 7.43 -22.22 5.65
CA GLU A 102 7.46 -23.10 4.48
C GLU A 102 7.82 -22.35 3.19
N GLY A 103 7.74 -21.02 3.22
CA GLY A 103 8.08 -20.14 2.11
C GLY A 103 9.52 -20.34 1.62
N LYS A 104 9.66 -20.75 0.36
CA LYS A 104 10.98 -20.85 -0.28
C LYS A 104 11.54 -19.45 -0.54
N PRO A 105 12.77 -19.14 -0.09
CA PRO A 105 13.34 -17.81 -0.29
C PRO A 105 13.70 -17.57 -1.76
N VAL A 106 13.29 -16.41 -2.28
CA VAL A 106 13.76 -15.86 -3.56
C VAL A 106 15.05 -15.08 -3.41
N GLY A 107 15.30 -14.53 -2.22
CA GLY A 107 16.58 -13.92 -1.82
C GLY A 107 16.92 -14.30 -0.39
N GLN A 108 18.21 -14.48 -0.09
CA GLN A 108 18.66 -14.83 1.26
C GLN A 108 20.05 -14.27 1.54
N LEU A 109 20.26 -13.76 2.76
CA LEU A 109 21.55 -13.49 3.35
C LEU A 109 21.73 -14.41 4.57
N PRO A 110 22.86 -15.14 4.66
CA PRO A 110 23.12 -16.01 5.79
C PRO A 110 23.27 -15.20 7.09
N SER A 111 23.08 -15.88 8.23
CA SER A 111 23.27 -15.27 9.54
C SER A 111 24.69 -14.72 9.70
N LYS A 112 24.80 -13.40 9.88
CA LYS A 112 26.06 -12.69 10.07
C LYS A 112 25.85 -11.43 10.91
N THR A 113 26.88 -11.02 11.64
CA THR A 113 26.90 -9.73 12.35
C THR A 113 27.20 -8.58 11.37
N TYR A 114 26.36 -7.55 11.37
CA TYR A 114 26.49 -6.36 10.53
C TYR A 114 26.92 -5.15 11.37
N SER A 115 28.22 -5.05 11.64
CA SER A 115 28.79 -3.97 12.46
C SER A 115 28.63 -2.56 11.85
N SER A 116 28.41 -2.47 10.54
CA SER A 116 28.07 -1.23 9.84
C SER A 116 26.72 -0.65 10.30
N GLY A 117 25.83 -1.49 10.81
CA GLY A 117 24.45 -1.13 11.13
C GLY A 117 23.50 -1.12 9.93
N THR A 118 23.96 -1.56 8.76
CA THR A 118 23.13 -1.66 7.56
C THR A 118 23.28 -3.05 6.94
N VAL A 119 22.15 -3.70 6.66
CA VAL A 119 22.05 -4.92 5.87
C VAL A 119 21.57 -4.54 4.48
N LEU A 120 22.22 -5.06 3.43
CA LEU A 120 21.86 -4.80 2.05
C LEU A 120 21.67 -6.13 1.30
N LEU A 121 20.45 -6.39 0.86
CA LEU A 121 20.10 -7.49 -0.02
C LEU A 121 19.77 -6.93 -1.41
N GLN A 122 20.59 -7.28 -2.40
CA GLN A 122 20.30 -6.98 -3.81
C GLN A 122 19.63 -8.17 -4.46
N HIS A 123 18.48 -7.95 -5.08
CA HIS A 123 17.76 -9.00 -5.80
C HIS A 123 17.09 -8.44 -7.05
N LYS A 124 17.06 -9.25 -8.11
CA LYS A 124 16.37 -8.92 -9.35
C LYS A 124 15.03 -9.64 -9.40
N PHE A 125 13.95 -8.89 -9.15
CA PHE A 125 12.58 -9.40 -9.23
C PHE A 125 12.10 -9.39 -10.67
N ASN A 126 11.73 -10.55 -11.20
CA ASN A 126 11.37 -10.70 -12.62
C ASN A 126 9.85 -10.62 -12.89
N ALA A 127 9.03 -10.66 -11.84
CA ALA A 127 7.58 -10.62 -11.93
C ALA A 127 6.99 -9.71 -10.85
N PRO A 128 5.87 -9.01 -11.13
CA PRO A 128 5.16 -8.24 -10.12
C PRO A 128 4.50 -9.20 -9.13
N GLY A 129 4.39 -8.79 -7.88
CA GLY A 129 3.89 -9.68 -6.84
C GLY A 129 3.98 -9.10 -5.44
N TYR A 130 3.63 -9.94 -4.48
CA TYR A 130 3.72 -9.68 -3.05
C TYR A 130 4.86 -10.49 -2.47
N PHE A 131 5.60 -9.89 -1.55
CA PHE A 131 6.79 -10.47 -0.96
C PHE A 131 6.82 -10.14 0.51
N VAL A 132 7.56 -10.95 1.27
CA VAL A 132 7.83 -10.70 2.68
C VAL A 132 9.32 -10.80 2.91
N GLU A 133 9.94 -9.71 3.37
CA GLU A 133 11.28 -9.76 3.93
C GLU A 133 11.20 -10.16 5.40
N ILE A 134 11.81 -11.29 5.72
CA ILE A 134 11.85 -11.89 7.03
C ILE A 134 13.27 -11.77 7.57
N VAL A 135 13.41 -11.05 8.68
CA VAL A 135 14.69 -10.79 9.33
C VAL A 135 14.70 -11.53 10.66
N SER A 136 15.67 -12.42 10.85
CA SER A 136 15.88 -13.13 12.12
C SER A 136 17.14 -12.61 12.79
N ILE A 137 16.98 -11.93 13.92
CA ILE A 137 18.06 -11.38 14.74
C ILE A 137 18.25 -12.26 15.96
N GLN A 138 19.46 -12.74 16.21
CA GLN A 138 19.77 -13.56 17.38
C GLN A 138 20.41 -12.70 18.48
N ASP A 139 19.81 -12.67 19.65
CA ASP A 139 20.35 -11.95 20.80
C ASP A 139 21.53 -12.69 21.46
N SER A 140 22.13 -12.08 22.49
CA SER A 140 23.24 -12.69 23.24
C SER A 140 22.86 -13.93 24.05
N THR A 141 21.56 -14.16 24.28
CA THR A 141 21.03 -15.36 24.96
C THR A 141 20.76 -16.52 23.99
N GLY A 142 20.85 -16.25 22.69
CA GLY A 142 20.54 -17.19 21.61
C GLY A 142 19.07 -17.15 21.16
N LYS A 143 18.22 -16.32 21.78
CA LYS A 143 16.83 -16.11 21.37
C LYS A 143 16.79 -15.42 20.03
N LYS A 144 15.93 -15.92 19.12
CA LYS A 144 15.71 -15.32 17.80
C LYS A 144 14.49 -14.40 17.84
N HIS A 145 14.69 -13.15 17.45
CA HIS A 145 13.65 -12.16 17.19
C HIS A 145 13.38 -12.13 15.69
N VAL A 146 12.12 -12.29 15.28
CA VAL A 146 11.73 -12.33 13.86
C VAL A 146 10.94 -11.09 13.52
N LEU A 147 11.33 -10.44 12.42
CA LEU A 147 10.66 -9.29 11.84
C LEU A 147 10.16 -9.65 10.46
N ARG A 148 9.01 -9.08 10.11
CA ARG A 148 8.35 -9.29 8.84
C ARG A 148 8.02 -7.95 8.22
N TYR A 149 8.49 -7.77 6.99
CA TYR A 149 8.22 -6.59 6.19
C TYR A 149 7.52 -7.04 4.91
N PRO A 150 6.18 -7.06 4.89
CA PRO A 150 5.45 -7.29 3.66
C PRO A 150 5.63 -6.10 2.72
N PHE A 151 5.91 -6.38 1.45
CA PHE A 151 6.02 -5.37 0.39
C PHE A 151 5.49 -5.90 -0.95
N GLN A 152 5.18 -4.99 -1.86
CA GLN A 152 4.66 -5.29 -3.20
C GLN A 152 5.48 -4.59 -4.28
N LEU A 153 5.65 -5.27 -5.41
CA LEU A 153 6.39 -4.77 -6.57
C LEU A 153 5.49 -4.75 -7.80
N GLY A 154 5.46 -3.62 -8.51
CA GLY A 154 4.87 -3.54 -9.85
C GLY A 154 3.37 -3.85 -9.93
N GLN A 155 2.64 -3.81 -8.82
CA GLN A 155 1.18 -4.04 -8.78
C GLN A 155 0.37 -2.87 -9.34
N GLY A 156 1.01 -1.73 -9.65
CA GLY A 156 0.35 -0.50 -10.08
C GLY A 156 -0.58 0.08 -9.02
N PHE A 157 -1.23 1.21 -9.31
CA PHE A 157 -2.33 1.69 -8.47
C PHE A 157 -3.48 0.67 -8.58
N GLY A 158 -3.59 -0.22 -7.59
CA GLY A 158 -4.63 -1.22 -7.53
C GLY A 158 -6.00 -0.55 -7.39
N ILE A 159 -6.73 -0.36 -8.49
CA ILE A 159 -8.16 -0.09 -8.43
C ILE A 159 -8.83 -1.42 -8.08
N THR A 160 -8.93 -1.70 -6.78
CA THR A 160 -9.61 -2.87 -6.21
C THR A 160 -11.11 -2.63 -6.08
N TRP A 161 -11.73 -1.92 -7.01
CA TRP A 161 -13.17 -1.67 -6.93
C TRP A 161 -13.92 -2.95 -7.27
N SER A 162 -14.82 -3.34 -6.37
CA SER A 162 -15.79 -4.39 -6.65
C SER A 162 -16.71 -3.96 -7.81
N LEU A 163 -17.28 -4.93 -8.51
CA LEU A 163 -18.28 -4.66 -9.57
C LEU A 163 -19.47 -3.82 -9.06
N ALA A 164 -19.80 -3.94 -7.77
CA ALA A 164 -20.83 -3.14 -7.12
C ALA A 164 -20.44 -1.65 -7.03
N GLU A 165 -19.20 -1.35 -6.67
CA GLU A 165 -18.68 0.01 -6.57
C GLU A 165 -18.56 0.68 -7.94
N ILE A 166 -18.04 -0.06 -8.94
CA ILE A 166 -18.01 0.41 -10.34
C ILE A 166 -19.44 0.68 -10.83
N GLY A 167 -20.36 -0.24 -10.58
CA GLY A 167 -21.77 -0.11 -10.97
C GLY A 167 -22.45 1.10 -10.33
N ALA A 168 -22.18 1.38 -9.05
CA ALA A 168 -22.72 2.53 -8.34
C ALA A 168 -22.21 3.85 -8.93
N VAL A 169 -20.91 3.96 -9.22
CA VAL A 169 -20.33 5.16 -9.83
C VAL A 169 -20.88 5.38 -11.24
N VAL A 170 -20.92 4.34 -12.08
CA VAL A 170 -21.46 4.42 -13.45
C VAL A 170 -22.94 4.79 -13.43
N GLY A 171 -23.73 4.17 -12.55
CA GLY A 171 -25.16 4.48 -12.38
C GLY A 171 -25.40 5.91 -11.93
N PHE A 172 -24.60 6.42 -10.99
CA PHE A 172 -24.68 7.80 -10.51
C PHE A 172 -24.35 8.81 -11.62
N VAL A 173 -23.28 8.58 -12.38
CA VAL A 173 -22.90 9.43 -13.52
C VAL A 173 -23.98 9.43 -14.60
N ALA A 174 -24.54 8.26 -14.93
CA ALA A 174 -25.62 8.13 -15.90
C ALA A 174 -26.89 8.89 -15.46
N LEU A 175 -27.23 8.84 -14.16
CA LEU A 175 -28.33 9.60 -13.59
C LEU A 175 -28.11 11.12 -13.69
N LEU A 176 -26.91 11.61 -13.35
CA LEU A 176 -26.57 13.03 -13.47
C LEU A 176 -26.64 13.52 -14.91
N LEU A 177 -26.09 12.75 -15.85
CA LEU A 177 -26.15 13.07 -17.29
C LEU A 177 -27.60 13.04 -17.80
N GLY A 178 -28.39 12.05 -17.39
CA GLY A 178 -29.82 11.96 -17.72
C GLY A 178 -30.60 13.16 -17.20
N LEU A 179 -30.33 13.59 -15.96
CA LEU A 179 -30.96 14.76 -15.35
C LEU A 179 -30.56 16.06 -16.08
N LEU A 180 -29.28 16.22 -16.42
CA LEU A 180 -28.80 17.37 -17.20
C LEU A 180 -29.45 17.45 -18.59
N ILE A 181 -29.54 16.32 -19.31
CA ILE A 181 -30.18 16.26 -20.63
C ILE A 181 -31.68 16.58 -20.51
N TRP A 182 -32.36 16.05 -19.50
CA TRP A 182 -33.79 16.33 -19.26
C TRP A 182 -34.03 17.82 -18.97
N LEU A 183 -33.20 18.43 -18.11
CA LEU A 183 -33.27 19.86 -17.80
C LEU A 183 -33.00 20.73 -19.03
N GLN A 184 -32.00 20.38 -19.85
CA GLN A 184 -31.71 21.10 -21.10
C GLN A 184 -32.87 21.02 -22.10
N ARG A 185 -33.50 19.85 -22.25
CA ARG A 185 -34.68 19.67 -23.11
C ARG A 185 -35.88 20.47 -22.62
N ARG A 186 -36.15 20.46 -21.31
CA ARG A 186 -37.23 21.23 -20.68
C ARG A 186 -37.04 22.74 -20.87
N ASN A 187 -35.80 23.22 -20.76
CA ASN A 187 -35.51 24.64 -20.96
C ASN A 187 -35.63 25.07 -22.43
N ARG A 188 -35.24 24.22 -23.40
CA ARG A 188 -35.46 24.48 -24.83
C ARG A 188 -36.95 24.58 -25.19
N GLN A 189 -37.80 23.75 -24.60
CA GLN A 189 -39.25 23.80 -24.88
C GLN A 189 -39.90 25.10 -24.39
N ARG A 190 -39.41 25.69 -23.28
CA ARG A 190 -39.91 26.98 -22.78
C ARG A 190 -39.54 28.19 -23.65
N VAL A 191 -38.53 28.07 -24.51
CA VAL A 191 -38.12 29.15 -25.43
C VAL A 191 -38.95 29.15 -26.72
N ILE A 192 -39.64 28.05 -27.05
CA ILE A 192 -40.44 27.93 -28.29
C ILE A 192 -41.89 28.42 -28.08
N GLU A 193 -42.35 28.54 -26.83
CA GLU A 193 -43.69 29.06 -26.49
C GLU A 193 -43.72 30.58 -26.16
N LEU A 194 -42.67 31.33 -26.52
CA LEU A 194 -42.59 32.79 -26.44
C LEU A 194 -42.57 33.40 -27.85
#